data_AF-A0A7S1D3S4-F1
#
_entry.id   AF-A0A7S1D3S4-F1
#
_cell.length_a   1.000
_cell.length_b   1.000
_cell.length_c   1.000
_cell.angle_alpha   90.00
_cell.angle_beta   90.00
_cell.angle_gamma   90.00
#
_symmetry.space_group_name_H-M   'P 1'
#
loop_
_entity.id
_entity.type
_entity.pdbx_description
1 polymer ?
#
loop_
_entity_poly.entity_id
_entity_poly.type
_entity_poly.pdbx_seq_one_letter_code
_entity_poly.pdbx_strand_id
1 'polypeptide(L)'
;ISVYRVQADNNNNSPQGVQIVGQTDYWDSINLQEGGDYAPVDKGLAIQDFLNQLKPGGFQATPAAPEIPYQLLRRGNGYEIRRYPSTCVVTMPYGRRDEGFGSLGAFTQGMNPLGPAIMEVRDQQAGDKVMTWPLTFAAPGESSARFVTEASQKSKDFAQWSECEVVSRPEQVIAVREFADASMEPVVRRADRELRQALIRDGIRVNSSSSSSTDSVLFAQYDAIFSMGKRRGEAWIVLDEDMHCW
;
A
#
# COMPACT_ATOMS: atom_id res chain seq x y z
N ILE A 1 16.82 11.38 2.59
CA ILE A 1 18.16 11.56 1.97
C ILE A 1 19.09 12.30 2.93
N SER A 2 20.39 11.95 2.97
CA SER A 2 21.39 12.62 3.82
C SER A 2 22.46 13.29 2.96
N VAL A 3 22.68 14.60 3.15
CA VAL A 3 23.70 15.38 2.45
C VAL A 3 24.84 15.70 3.41
N TYR A 4 26.02 15.20 3.10
CA TYR A 4 27.23 15.43 3.89
C TYR A 4 28.01 16.61 3.34
N ARG A 5 28.37 17.55 4.21
CA ARG A 5 29.37 18.56 3.93
C ARG A 5 30.72 17.99 4.32
N VAL A 6 31.63 17.88 3.35
CA VAL A 6 32.98 17.37 3.56
C VAL A 6 34.01 18.47 3.40
N GLN A 7 35.10 18.37 4.14
CA GLN A 7 36.29 19.21 4.00
C GLN A 7 37.51 18.31 3.85
N ALA A 8 38.51 18.75 3.10
CA ALA A 8 39.80 18.05 3.02
C ALA A 8 40.44 17.99 4.41
N ASP A 9 40.91 16.81 4.80
CA ASP A 9 41.64 16.62 6.05
C ASP A 9 43.01 17.30 5.92
N ASN A 10 43.19 18.42 6.63
CA ASN A 10 44.42 19.21 6.60
C ASN A 10 45.46 18.73 7.64
N ASN A 11 45.33 17.51 8.17
CA ASN A 11 46.36 16.93 9.01
C ASN A 11 47.61 16.62 8.18
N ASN A 12 48.69 17.35 8.47
CA ASN A 12 50.02 17.30 7.82
C ASN A 12 50.72 15.91 7.80
N ASN A 13 50.07 14.82 8.24
CA ASN A 13 50.61 13.47 8.30
C ASN A 13 49.85 12.43 7.44
N SER A 14 48.79 12.80 6.71
CA SER A 14 48.10 11.88 5.79
C SER A 14 47.34 12.64 4.68
N PRO A 15 47.77 12.60 3.41
CA PRO A 15 47.17 13.41 2.35
C PRO A 15 45.91 12.82 1.70
N GLN A 16 45.13 11.96 2.36
CA GLN A 16 44.00 11.24 1.71
C GLN A 16 42.72 11.07 2.56
N GLY A 17 42.44 11.99 3.49
CA GLY A 17 41.20 11.99 4.28
C GLY A 17 40.18 13.05 3.84
N VAL A 18 38.89 12.73 3.94
CA VAL A 18 37.81 13.73 3.95
C VAL A 18 37.16 13.73 5.33
N GLN A 19 37.08 14.91 5.96
CA GLN A 19 36.37 15.09 7.21
C GLN A 19 34.92 15.49 6.92
N ILE A 20 33.95 14.76 7.48
CA ILE A 20 32.55 15.18 7.48
C ILE A 20 32.41 16.31 8.51
N VAL A 21 32.16 17.53 8.03
CA VAL A 21 32.01 18.74 8.86
C VAL A 21 30.56 19.12 9.07
N GLY A 22 29.63 18.41 8.43
CA GLY A 22 28.20 18.55 8.65
C GLY A 22 27.39 17.50 7.93
N GLN A 23 26.21 17.23 8.44
CA GLN A 23 25.21 16.36 7.82
C GLN A 23 23.87 17.08 7.86
N THR A 24 23.16 17.07 6.73
CA THR A 24 21.78 17.55 6.64
C THR A 24 20.92 16.39 6.20
N ASP A 25 20.01 15.97 7.08
CA ASP A 25 19.04 14.93 6.79
C ASP A 25 17.74 15.56 6.30
N TYR A 26 17.24 15.05 5.20
CA TYR A 26 15.96 15.43 4.61
C TYR A 26 15.01 14.24 4.65
N TRP A 27 13.77 14.51 5.02
CA TRP A 27 12.68 13.56 5.09
C TRP A 27 11.62 13.91 4.06
N ASP A 28 11.26 12.94 3.24
CA ASP A 28 10.32 13.09 2.13
C ASP A 28 8.95 13.66 2.56
N SER A 29 8.52 13.38 3.79
CA SER A 29 7.28 13.87 4.38
C SER A 29 7.18 15.39 4.47
N ILE A 30 8.30 16.10 4.53
CA ILE A 30 8.34 17.55 4.78
C ILE A 30 9.31 18.30 3.86
N ASN A 31 10.39 17.66 3.43
CA ASN A 31 11.46 18.30 2.67
C ASN A 31 11.29 18.20 1.16
N LEU A 32 10.51 17.22 0.69
CA LEU A 32 10.26 17.04 -0.74
C LEU A 32 9.35 18.15 -1.26
N GLN A 33 9.84 18.90 -2.22
CA GLN A 33 9.13 19.99 -2.88
C GLN A 33 8.37 19.47 -4.09
N GLU A 34 7.46 20.31 -4.60
CA GLU A 34 6.80 20.07 -5.87
C GLU A 34 7.85 19.91 -6.98
N GLY A 35 7.76 18.81 -7.74
CA GLY A 35 8.74 18.47 -8.79
C GLY A 35 9.88 17.54 -8.36
N GLY A 36 9.94 17.15 -7.08
CA GLY A 36 10.85 16.10 -6.58
C GLY A 36 12.18 16.60 -5.99
N ASP A 37 12.41 17.91 -5.93
CA ASP A 37 13.61 18.49 -5.31
C ASP A 37 13.49 18.54 -3.78
N TYR A 38 14.61 18.48 -3.06
CA TYR A 38 14.64 18.61 -1.60
C TYR A 38 15.06 20.01 -1.17
N ALA A 39 14.31 20.59 -0.24
CA ALA A 39 14.65 21.87 0.39
C ALA A 39 14.63 21.76 1.92
N PRO A 40 15.48 22.54 2.62
CA PRO A 40 15.46 22.60 4.07
C PRO A 40 14.13 23.19 4.56
N VAL A 41 13.59 22.60 5.63
CA VAL A 41 12.39 23.10 6.29
C VAL A 41 12.73 23.70 7.65
N ASP A 42 11.78 24.46 8.19
CA ASP A 42 11.88 24.96 9.56
C ASP A 42 12.02 23.81 10.57
N LYS A 43 12.89 24.00 11.57
CA LYS A 43 13.17 22.95 12.57
C LYS A 43 11.94 22.59 13.40
N GLY A 44 11.02 23.52 13.61
CA GLY A 44 9.75 23.27 14.30
C GLY A 44 8.87 22.29 13.53
N LEU A 45 8.80 22.44 12.20
CA LEU A 45 8.09 21.50 11.33
C LEU A 45 8.72 20.11 11.36
N ALA A 46 10.05 20.02 11.33
CA ALA A 46 10.75 18.74 11.43
C ALA A 46 10.51 18.02 12.76
N ILE A 47 10.55 18.74 13.88
CA ILE A 47 10.23 18.18 15.21
C ILE A 47 8.77 17.76 15.28
N GLN A 48 7.85 18.55 14.73
CA GLN A 48 6.43 18.22 14.73
C GLN A 48 6.14 16.98 13.88
N ASP A 49 6.77 16.86 12.71
CA ASP A 49 6.66 15.67 11.86
C ASP A 49 7.20 14.44 12.58
N PHE A 50 8.38 14.54 13.20
CA PHE A 50 8.93 13.45 14.01
C PHE A 50 7.97 13.01 15.12
N LEU A 51 7.42 13.96 15.87
CA LEU A 51 6.43 13.65 16.91
C LEU A 51 5.15 13.06 16.33
N ASN A 52 4.72 13.47 15.15
CA ASN A 52 3.58 12.87 14.46
C ASN A 52 3.86 11.45 13.98
N GLN A 53 5.10 11.14 13.61
CA GLN A 53 5.54 9.77 13.29
C GLN A 53 5.60 8.87 14.54
N LEU A 54 5.91 9.44 15.72
CA LEU A 54 5.96 8.73 16.99
C LEU A 54 4.61 8.62 17.71
N LYS A 55 3.69 9.55 17.44
CA LYS A 55 2.29 9.33 17.80
C LYS A 55 1.90 7.97 17.20
N PRO A 56 0.99 7.23 17.83
CA PRO A 56 0.28 6.16 17.14
C PRO A 56 -0.52 6.79 15.99
N GLY A 57 0.17 7.12 14.90
CA GLY A 57 -0.33 7.48 13.60
C GLY A 57 -0.41 6.19 12.83
N GLY A 58 -1.63 5.78 12.51
CA GLY A 58 -1.94 4.46 12.01
C GLY A 58 -2.91 3.73 12.94
N PHE A 59 -4.11 3.51 12.40
CA PHE A 59 -5.07 2.46 12.77
C PHE A 59 -5.42 2.28 14.24
N GLN A 60 -6.38 3.09 14.70
CA GLN A 60 -7.11 2.84 15.95
C GLN A 60 -8.22 1.78 15.79
N ALA A 61 -8.50 1.35 14.57
CA ALA A 61 -9.43 0.28 14.29
C ALA A 61 -8.75 -1.08 14.51
N THR A 62 -9.35 -1.95 15.31
CA THR A 62 -8.89 -3.33 15.44
C THR A 62 -9.04 -4.03 14.08
N PRO A 63 -7.96 -4.57 13.48
CA PRO A 63 -8.07 -5.29 12.22
C PRO A 63 -8.90 -6.57 12.40
N ALA A 64 -9.68 -6.93 11.39
CA ALA A 64 -10.55 -8.11 11.44
C ALA A 64 -9.77 -9.43 11.32
N ALA A 65 -8.54 -9.38 10.81
CA ALA A 65 -7.66 -10.54 10.58
C ALA A 65 -6.18 -10.10 10.64
N PRO A 66 -5.23 -11.03 10.82
CA PRO A 66 -3.81 -10.74 10.63
C PRO A 66 -3.54 -10.15 9.24
N GLU A 67 -2.74 -9.10 9.16
CA GLU A 67 -2.49 -8.38 7.90
C GLU A 67 -1.31 -8.99 7.12
N ILE A 68 -1.34 -8.87 5.80
CA ILE A 68 -0.14 -9.12 4.98
C ILE A 68 0.96 -8.13 5.42
N PRO A 69 2.17 -8.61 5.75
CA PRO A 69 3.27 -7.72 6.07
C PRO A 69 3.71 -6.92 4.84
N TYR A 70 4.29 -5.76 5.08
CA TYR A 70 4.88 -4.95 4.02
C TYR A 70 6.19 -4.31 4.48
N GLN A 71 7.06 -4.01 3.52
CA GLN A 71 8.21 -3.15 3.73
C GLN A 71 7.82 -1.73 3.37
N LEU A 72 7.94 -0.80 4.31
CA LEU A 72 7.80 0.63 4.02
C LEU A 72 9.00 1.11 3.21
N LEU A 73 8.74 1.60 1.99
CA LEU A 73 9.78 2.13 1.10
C LEU A 73 9.91 3.65 1.21
N ARG A 74 8.77 4.36 1.32
CA ARG A 74 8.72 5.83 1.35
C ARG A 74 7.54 6.33 2.17
N ARG A 75 7.70 7.48 2.83
CA ARG A 75 6.59 8.28 3.38
C ARG A 75 6.61 9.66 2.76
N GLY A 76 5.58 9.98 1.99
CA GLY A 76 5.37 11.34 1.49
C GLY A 76 4.33 12.08 2.32
N ASN A 77 4.14 13.36 2.02
CA ASN A 77 3.10 14.13 2.67
C ASN A 77 1.71 13.64 2.22
N GLY A 78 1.10 12.80 3.06
CA GLY A 78 -0.26 12.27 2.88
C GLY A 78 -0.36 10.89 2.22
N TYR A 79 0.76 10.16 2.07
CA TYR A 79 0.76 8.79 1.56
C TYR A 79 2.00 8.00 2.02
N GLU A 80 1.92 6.68 1.87
CA GLU A 80 3.07 5.77 2.02
C GLU A 80 3.29 4.99 0.71
N ILE A 81 4.53 4.60 0.44
CA ILE A 81 4.84 3.59 -0.57
C ILE A 81 5.31 2.34 0.15
N ARG A 82 4.66 1.22 -0.15
CA ARG A 82 4.85 -0.07 0.53
C ARG A 82 5.17 -1.13 -0.51
N ARG A 83 6.12 -2.02 -0.19
CA ARG A 83 6.38 -3.25 -0.95
C ARG A 83 5.67 -4.40 -0.25
N TYR A 84 4.71 -5.00 -0.95
CA TYR A 84 4.03 -6.20 -0.50
C TYR A 84 4.68 -7.42 -1.15
N PRO A 85 4.96 -8.49 -0.38
CA PRO A 85 5.55 -9.72 -0.92
C PRO A 85 4.60 -10.36 -1.94
N SER A 86 5.10 -11.35 -2.69
CA SER A 86 4.22 -12.24 -3.45
C SER A 86 3.16 -12.85 -2.53
N THR A 87 1.93 -12.99 -3.03
CA THR A 87 0.78 -13.50 -2.27
C THR A 87 0.01 -14.55 -3.07
N CYS A 88 -0.56 -15.53 -2.39
CA CYS A 88 -1.64 -16.33 -2.95
C CYS A 88 -2.95 -15.73 -2.46
N VAL A 89 -3.86 -15.44 -3.39
CA VAL A 89 -5.11 -14.77 -3.10
C VAL A 89 -6.28 -15.55 -3.70
N VAL A 90 -7.45 -15.42 -3.10
CA VAL A 90 -8.71 -15.76 -3.75
C VAL A 90 -9.36 -14.47 -4.24
N THR A 91 -9.93 -14.50 -5.44
CA THR A 91 -10.64 -13.37 -6.03
C THR A 91 -11.99 -13.81 -6.57
N MET A 92 -13.00 -12.94 -6.50
CA MET A 92 -14.30 -13.19 -7.10
C MET A 92 -14.96 -11.89 -7.55
N PRO A 93 -15.78 -11.91 -8.63
CA PRO A 93 -16.65 -10.81 -8.96
C PRO A 93 -17.69 -10.59 -7.84
N TYR A 94 -18.18 -9.35 -7.68
CA TYR A 94 -19.25 -9.06 -6.73
C TYR A 94 -20.17 -7.93 -7.25
N GLY A 95 -21.47 -8.06 -6.99
CA GLY A 95 -22.44 -6.99 -7.22
C GLY A 95 -22.50 -6.04 -6.04
N ARG A 96 -22.83 -6.58 -4.86
CA ARG A 96 -22.87 -5.87 -3.58
C ARG A 96 -21.74 -6.32 -2.66
N ARG A 97 -21.22 -5.38 -1.87
CA ARG A 97 -20.05 -5.62 -1.02
C ARG A 97 -20.34 -6.65 0.08
N ASP A 98 -21.50 -6.56 0.72
CA ASP A 98 -21.92 -7.49 1.76
C ASP A 98 -22.01 -8.94 1.26
N GLU A 99 -22.51 -9.14 0.05
CA GLU A 99 -22.53 -10.45 -0.62
C GLU A 99 -21.10 -10.95 -0.89
N GLY A 100 -20.21 -10.11 -1.42
CA GLY A 100 -18.82 -10.48 -1.70
C GLY A 100 -18.06 -10.95 -0.45
N PHE A 101 -18.16 -10.24 0.66
CA PHE A 101 -17.57 -10.67 1.93
C PHE A 101 -18.23 -11.92 2.49
N GLY A 102 -19.55 -12.07 2.34
CA GLY A 102 -20.26 -13.27 2.78
C GLY A 102 -19.78 -14.51 2.02
N SER A 103 -19.68 -14.41 0.69
CA SER A 103 -19.22 -15.48 -0.19
C SER A 103 -17.74 -15.82 0.04
N LEU A 104 -16.85 -14.83 0.06
CA LEU A 104 -15.44 -15.08 0.38
C LEU A 104 -15.26 -15.59 1.82
N GLY A 105 -16.08 -15.11 2.76
CA GLY A 105 -16.18 -15.58 4.16
C GLY A 105 -16.41 -17.07 4.26
N ALA A 106 -17.46 -17.54 3.59
CA ALA A 106 -17.81 -18.95 3.53
C ALA A 106 -16.82 -19.78 2.69
N PHE A 107 -16.27 -19.21 1.62
CA PHE A 107 -15.24 -19.87 0.82
C PHE A 107 -13.96 -20.13 1.61
N THR A 108 -13.49 -19.13 2.35
CA THR A 108 -12.23 -19.19 3.12
C THR A 108 -12.40 -19.76 4.54
N GLN A 109 -13.59 -20.24 4.88
CA GLN A 109 -13.85 -20.85 6.18
C GLN A 109 -12.87 -22.01 6.45
N GLY A 110 -12.14 -21.92 7.56
CA GLY A 110 -11.10 -22.88 7.94
C GLY A 110 -9.72 -22.64 7.30
N MET A 111 -9.58 -21.65 6.41
CA MET A 111 -8.33 -21.35 5.70
C MET A 111 -7.54 -20.18 6.31
N ASN A 112 -8.09 -19.50 7.33
CA ASN A 112 -7.48 -18.34 8.02
C ASN A 112 -7.00 -17.25 7.05
N PRO A 113 -7.91 -16.61 6.28
CA PRO A 113 -7.52 -15.56 5.35
C PRO A 113 -6.88 -14.36 6.09
N LEU A 114 -6.03 -13.63 5.38
CA LEU A 114 -5.35 -12.44 5.86
C LEU A 114 -6.12 -11.18 5.45
N GLY A 115 -5.83 -10.07 6.13
CA GLY A 115 -6.28 -8.73 5.75
C GLY A 115 -5.24 -7.99 4.89
N PRO A 116 -5.66 -6.94 4.17
CA PRO A 116 -7.04 -6.44 4.06
C PRO A 116 -7.88 -7.17 2.99
N ALA A 117 -9.19 -6.92 3.01
CA ALA A 117 -10.04 -7.15 1.84
C ALA A 117 -9.71 -6.10 0.78
N ILE A 118 -9.28 -6.55 -0.40
CA ILE A 118 -8.90 -5.68 -1.51
C ILE A 118 -10.04 -5.67 -2.53
N MET A 119 -10.44 -4.51 -2.99
CA MET A 119 -11.53 -4.33 -3.94
C MET A 119 -11.08 -3.48 -5.11
N GLU A 120 -11.34 -3.96 -6.31
CA GLU A 120 -11.15 -3.23 -7.57
C GLU A 120 -12.51 -2.88 -8.14
N VAL A 121 -12.73 -1.59 -8.40
CA VAL A 121 -13.95 -1.08 -9.03
C VAL A 121 -13.53 -0.37 -10.31
N ARG A 122 -13.86 -0.99 -11.45
CA ARG A 122 -13.72 -0.39 -12.78
C ARG A 122 -14.91 0.51 -13.07
N ASP A 123 -14.73 1.50 -13.93
CA ASP A 123 -15.82 2.39 -14.32
C ASP A 123 -16.97 1.61 -14.99
N GLN A 124 -18.19 2.15 -14.91
CA GLN A 124 -19.46 1.45 -15.16
C GLN A 124 -19.62 0.83 -16.55
N GLN A 125 -18.74 1.16 -17.50
CA GLN A 125 -18.74 0.62 -18.86
C GLN A 125 -17.70 -0.50 -19.09
N ALA A 126 -16.80 -0.77 -18.13
CA ALA A 126 -15.54 -1.48 -18.37
C ALA A 126 -15.36 -2.83 -17.63
N GLY A 127 -16.29 -3.25 -16.77
CA GLY A 127 -16.30 -4.63 -16.24
C GLY A 127 -16.81 -4.79 -14.80
N ASP A 128 -16.77 -6.04 -14.34
CA ASP A 128 -17.23 -6.44 -13.01
C ASP A 128 -16.34 -5.89 -11.89
N LYS A 129 -16.95 -5.60 -10.74
CA LYS A 129 -16.20 -5.28 -9.52
C LYS A 129 -15.62 -6.57 -8.97
N VAL A 130 -14.39 -6.52 -8.49
CA VAL A 130 -13.68 -7.69 -8.01
C VAL A 130 -13.27 -7.51 -6.56
N MET A 131 -13.49 -8.54 -5.74
CA MET A 131 -13.06 -8.60 -4.36
C MET A 131 -12.02 -9.70 -4.21
N THR A 132 -10.96 -9.40 -3.48
CA THR A 132 -9.81 -10.26 -3.30
C THR A 132 -9.49 -10.40 -1.81
N TRP A 133 -9.26 -11.64 -1.36
CA TRP A 133 -8.68 -11.93 -0.05
C TRP A 133 -7.35 -12.65 -0.16
N PRO A 134 -6.31 -12.14 0.52
CA PRO A 134 -5.06 -12.87 0.65
C PRO A 134 -5.22 -14.10 1.54
N LEU A 135 -4.60 -15.19 1.12
CA LEU A 135 -4.57 -16.46 1.85
C LEU A 135 -3.19 -16.73 2.46
N THR A 136 -2.14 -16.48 1.68
CA THR A 136 -0.74 -16.65 2.10
C THR A 136 0.15 -15.58 1.46
N PHE A 137 1.35 -15.43 2.00
CA PHE A 137 2.40 -14.55 1.48
C PHE A 137 3.76 -15.29 1.49
N ALA A 138 4.71 -14.80 0.70
CA ALA A 138 6.08 -15.31 0.68
C ALA A 138 6.79 -14.93 1.99
N ALA A 139 7.40 -15.89 2.67
CA ALA A 139 8.18 -15.61 3.87
C ALA A 139 9.48 -14.86 3.53
N PRO A 140 10.14 -14.19 4.49
CA PRO A 140 11.43 -13.55 4.23
C PRO A 140 12.45 -14.51 3.63
N GLY A 141 12.97 -14.17 2.44
CA GLY A 141 13.90 -15.01 1.68
C GLY A 141 13.25 -15.93 0.63
N GLU A 142 11.92 -16.00 0.58
CA GLU A 142 11.18 -16.70 -0.46
C GLU A 142 10.79 -15.74 -1.60
N SER A 143 10.85 -16.22 -2.84
CA SER A 143 10.48 -15.43 -4.04
C SER A 143 9.00 -15.52 -4.41
N SER A 144 8.26 -16.48 -3.85
CA SER A 144 6.85 -16.71 -4.20
C SER A 144 6.06 -17.25 -3.02
N ALA A 145 4.82 -16.82 -2.88
CA ALA A 145 3.93 -17.34 -1.84
C ALA A 145 3.58 -18.81 -2.10
N ARG A 146 3.41 -19.58 -1.02
CA ARG A 146 2.88 -20.94 -1.10
C ARG A 146 1.47 -20.91 -1.69
N PHE A 147 1.27 -21.53 -2.85
CA PHE A 147 -0.03 -21.69 -3.46
C PHE A 147 -0.96 -22.56 -2.59
N VAL A 148 -2.21 -22.13 -2.39
CA VAL A 148 -3.18 -22.84 -1.54
C VAL A 148 -3.99 -23.81 -2.39
N THR A 149 -3.43 -25.00 -2.64
CA THR A 149 -4.05 -26.02 -3.50
C THR A 149 -5.45 -26.43 -3.05
N GLU A 150 -5.68 -26.53 -1.73
CA GLU A 150 -7.00 -26.87 -1.17
C GLU A 150 -8.07 -25.85 -1.56
N ALA A 151 -7.73 -24.55 -1.58
CA ALA A 151 -8.63 -23.49 -2.02
C ALA A 151 -8.91 -23.61 -3.53
N SER A 152 -7.87 -23.85 -4.34
CA SER A 152 -8.03 -24.04 -5.79
C SER A 152 -8.87 -25.28 -6.13
N GLN A 153 -8.74 -26.34 -5.34
CA GLN A 153 -9.53 -27.56 -5.50
C GLN A 153 -11.00 -27.30 -5.10
N LYS A 154 -11.22 -26.60 -3.97
CA LYS A 154 -12.56 -26.20 -3.52
C LYS A 154 -13.31 -25.36 -4.55
N SER A 155 -12.64 -24.45 -5.27
CA SER A 155 -13.32 -23.65 -6.30
C SER A 155 -13.71 -24.46 -7.55
N LYS A 156 -13.04 -25.58 -7.82
CA LYS A 156 -13.33 -26.48 -8.94
C LYS A 156 -14.37 -27.54 -8.61
N ASP A 157 -14.33 -28.08 -7.40
CA ASP A 157 -15.15 -29.23 -7.00
C ASP A 157 -16.59 -28.85 -6.65
N PHE A 158 -16.83 -27.61 -6.25
CA PHE A 158 -18.14 -27.16 -5.81
C PHE A 158 -18.64 -26.03 -6.70
N ALA A 159 -19.73 -26.28 -7.43
CA ALA A 159 -20.33 -25.30 -8.35
C ALA A 159 -20.67 -23.95 -7.68
N GLN A 160 -21.01 -23.95 -6.38
CA GLN A 160 -21.28 -22.70 -5.65
C GLN A 160 -20.06 -21.77 -5.52
N TRP A 161 -18.85 -22.27 -5.76
CA TRP A 161 -17.59 -21.53 -5.70
C TRP A 161 -16.95 -21.33 -7.08
N SER A 162 -17.67 -21.58 -8.17
CA SER A 162 -17.12 -21.52 -9.53
C SER A 162 -16.61 -20.14 -9.94
N GLU A 163 -17.09 -19.08 -9.29
CA GLU A 163 -16.64 -17.69 -9.51
C GLU A 163 -15.41 -17.31 -8.66
N CYS A 164 -15.00 -18.18 -7.73
CA CYS A 164 -13.78 -17.97 -6.94
C CYS A 164 -12.56 -18.46 -7.72
N GLU A 165 -11.63 -17.56 -7.98
CA GLU A 165 -10.37 -17.88 -8.61
C GLU A 165 -9.23 -17.74 -7.60
N VAL A 166 -8.41 -18.79 -7.47
CA VAL A 166 -7.22 -18.78 -6.61
C VAL A 166 -5.99 -18.55 -7.46
N VAL A 167 -5.32 -17.42 -7.25
CA VAL A 167 -4.21 -16.95 -8.09
C VAL A 167 -3.00 -16.57 -7.24
N SER A 168 -1.81 -16.73 -7.82
CA SER A 168 -0.60 -16.12 -7.26
C SER A 168 -0.43 -14.72 -7.83
N ARG A 169 -0.20 -13.75 -6.96
CA ARG A 169 0.23 -12.40 -7.33
C ARG A 169 1.73 -12.26 -7.06
N PRO A 170 2.49 -11.65 -7.99
CA PRO A 170 3.89 -11.35 -7.74
C PRO A 170 4.03 -10.31 -6.63
N GLU A 171 5.26 -10.03 -6.24
CA GLU A 171 5.57 -8.86 -5.41
C GLU A 171 5.02 -7.59 -6.06
N GLN A 172 4.53 -6.65 -5.26
CA GLN A 172 3.98 -5.38 -5.75
C GLN A 172 4.42 -4.21 -4.89
N VAL A 173 4.79 -3.10 -5.56
CA VAL A 173 4.99 -1.80 -4.91
C VAL A 173 3.68 -1.02 -5.03
N ILE A 174 3.16 -0.54 -3.90
CA ILE A 174 1.85 0.10 -3.81
C ILE A 174 1.97 1.42 -3.07
N ALA A 175 1.48 2.50 -3.68
CA ALA A 175 1.23 3.75 -3.00
C ALA A 175 -0.12 3.70 -2.29
N VAL A 176 -0.16 4.19 -1.06
CA VAL A 176 -1.29 4.04 -0.15
C VAL A 176 -1.67 5.37 0.48
N ARG A 177 -2.96 5.69 0.49
CA ARG A 177 -3.55 6.78 1.28
C ARG A 177 -4.66 6.25 2.17
N GLU A 178 -4.56 6.52 3.46
CA GLU A 178 -5.58 6.15 4.45
C GLU A 178 -6.81 7.05 4.38
N PHE A 179 -7.97 6.49 4.71
CA PHE A 179 -9.19 7.23 5.01
C PHE A 179 -9.98 6.54 6.14
N ALA A 180 -10.68 7.34 6.94
CA ALA A 180 -11.38 6.87 8.15
C ALA A 180 -12.92 6.84 8.00
N ASP A 181 -13.44 7.40 6.91
CA ASP A 181 -14.87 7.36 6.58
C ASP A 181 -15.30 5.97 6.10
N ALA A 182 -16.61 5.71 6.07
CA ALA A 182 -17.13 4.51 5.41
C ALA A 182 -16.66 4.47 3.95
N SER A 183 -16.19 3.30 3.49
CA SER A 183 -15.66 3.08 2.13
C SER A 183 -16.76 3.14 1.05
N MET A 184 -17.50 4.23 0.99
CA MET A 184 -18.51 4.52 -0.04
C MET A 184 -17.81 5.05 -1.28
N GLU A 185 -18.43 4.88 -2.45
CA GLU A 185 -17.82 5.28 -3.73
C GLU A 185 -17.26 6.72 -3.73
N PRO A 186 -17.98 7.76 -3.25
CA PRO A 186 -17.44 9.13 -3.25
C PRO A 186 -16.21 9.30 -2.35
N VAL A 187 -16.15 8.58 -1.23
CA VAL A 187 -15.02 8.62 -0.26
C VAL A 187 -13.80 7.98 -0.90
N VAL A 188 -13.97 6.78 -1.45
CA VAL A 188 -12.89 6.01 -2.06
C VAL A 188 -12.33 6.74 -3.27
N ARG A 189 -13.19 7.28 -4.15
CA ARG A 189 -12.75 8.08 -5.32
C ARG A 189 -12.06 9.38 -4.92
N ARG A 190 -12.50 10.03 -3.83
CA ARG A 190 -11.81 11.22 -3.29
C ARG A 190 -10.41 10.85 -2.81
N ALA A 191 -10.27 9.78 -2.04
CA ALA A 191 -8.98 9.32 -1.53
C ALA A 191 -8.03 8.91 -2.66
N ASP A 192 -8.52 8.18 -3.67
CA ASP A 192 -7.74 7.84 -4.88
C ASP A 192 -7.23 9.10 -5.61
N ARG A 193 -8.12 10.08 -5.85
CA ARG A 193 -7.74 11.33 -6.51
C ARG A 193 -6.70 12.11 -5.72
N GLU A 194 -6.86 12.23 -4.41
CA GLU A 194 -5.90 12.91 -3.54
C GLU A 194 -4.55 12.19 -3.51
N LEU A 195 -4.56 10.84 -3.53
CA LEU A 195 -3.34 10.05 -3.64
C LEU A 195 -2.63 10.32 -4.98
N ARG A 196 -3.34 10.28 -6.11
CA ARG A 196 -2.78 10.61 -7.43
C ARG A 196 -2.17 12.00 -7.46
N GLN A 197 -2.86 13.00 -6.89
CA GLN A 197 -2.35 14.36 -6.80
C GLN A 197 -1.08 14.45 -5.97
N ALA A 198 -1.01 13.74 -4.84
CA ALA A 198 0.19 13.71 -4.01
C ALA A 198 1.37 13.04 -4.72
N LEU A 199 1.13 11.95 -5.45
CA LEU A 199 2.16 11.28 -6.25
C LEU A 199 2.68 12.17 -7.38
N ILE A 200 1.77 12.85 -8.11
CA ILE A 200 2.13 13.79 -9.18
C ILE A 200 2.95 14.97 -8.64
N ARG A 201 2.52 15.57 -7.53
CA ARG A 201 3.25 16.65 -6.83
C ARG A 201 4.69 16.24 -6.53
N ASP A 202 4.87 15.00 -6.09
CA ASP A 202 6.16 14.45 -5.65
C ASP A 202 6.96 13.83 -6.81
N GLY A 203 6.50 13.97 -8.05
CA GLY A 203 7.18 13.47 -9.25
C GLY A 203 7.11 11.95 -9.44
N ILE A 204 6.29 11.25 -8.67
CA ILE A 204 6.11 9.80 -8.74
C ILE A 204 5.16 9.47 -9.89
N ARG A 205 5.67 8.70 -10.86
CA ARG A 205 4.89 8.27 -12.01
C ARG A 205 4.00 7.09 -11.63
N VAL A 206 2.71 7.24 -11.93
CA VAL A 206 1.72 6.17 -11.81
C VAL A 206 1.67 5.38 -13.11
N ASN A 207 1.66 4.05 -13.03
CA ASN A 207 1.59 3.20 -14.22
C ASN A 207 0.20 3.33 -14.88
N SER A 208 0.16 3.73 -16.15
CA SER A 208 -1.07 3.85 -16.95
C SER A 208 -1.64 2.50 -17.41
N SER A 209 -0.91 1.39 -17.24
CA SER A 209 -1.19 0.07 -17.81
C SER A 209 -1.53 -1.03 -16.79
N SER A 210 -1.28 -0.81 -15.50
CA SER A 210 -1.78 -1.70 -14.44
C SER A 210 -3.26 -1.40 -14.16
N SER A 211 -3.94 -2.25 -13.40
CA SER A 211 -5.34 -2.08 -12.93
C SER A 211 -5.60 -0.83 -12.06
N SER A 212 -4.74 0.19 -12.20
CA SER A 212 -4.78 1.54 -11.63
C SER A 212 -4.83 2.62 -12.72
N SER A 213 -5.39 2.32 -13.90
CA SER A 213 -5.75 3.36 -14.88
C SER A 213 -6.64 4.41 -14.21
N THR A 214 -6.77 5.60 -14.79
CA THR A 214 -7.73 6.62 -14.31
C THR A 214 -9.17 6.10 -14.20
N ASP A 215 -9.46 4.97 -14.83
CA ASP A 215 -10.78 4.39 -14.97
C ASP A 215 -11.06 3.25 -13.96
N SER A 216 -10.09 2.93 -13.09
CA SER A 216 -10.27 1.94 -12.02
C SER A 216 -9.76 2.46 -10.68
N VAL A 217 -10.46 2.05 -9.61
CA VAL A 217 -10.07 2.36 -8.24
C VAL A 217 -9.85 1.08 -7.47
N LEU A 218 -8.66 0.97 -6.89
CA LEU A 218 -8.28 -0.10 -5.99
C LEU A 218 -8.30 0.43 -4.56
N PHE A 219 -8.96 -0.28 -3.66
CA PHE A 219 -9.00 0.10 -2.26
C PHE A 219 -9.03 -1.11 -1.34
N ALA A 220 -8.48 -0.94 -0.15
CA ALA A 220 -8.44 -1.95 0.89
C ALA A 220 -9.36 -1.56 2.05
N GLN A 221 -10.01 -2.56 2.65
CA GLN A 221 -10.81 -2.43 3.86
C GLN A 221 -10.34 -3.46 4.89
N TYR A 222 -10.07 -2.99 6.10
CA TYR A 222 -9.45 -3.78 7.16
C TYR A 222 -10.44 -4.20 8.25
N ASP A 223 -11.53 -3.45 8.39
CA ASP A 223 -12.58 -3.69 9.36
C ASP A 223 -13.74 -4.51 8.77
N ALA A 224 -14.46 -5.19 9.66
CA ALA A 224 -15.69 -5.89 9.29
C ALA A 224 -16.70 -4.92 8.68
N ILE A 225 -17.49 -5.37 7.69
CA ILE A 225 -18.47 -4.54 6.98
C ILE A 225 -19.42 -3.79 7.91
N PHE A 226 -19.86 -4.46 8.99
CA PHE A 226 -20.81 -3.93 9.97
C PHE A 226 -20.13 -3.33 11.20
N SER A 227 -18.85 -2.98 11.11
CA SER A 227 -18.15 -2.25 12.17
C SER A 227 -18.86 -0.92 12.45
N MET A 228 -19.29 -0.76 13.70
CA MET A 228 -19.80 0.50 14.28
C MET A 228 -18.68 1.35 14.89
N GLY A 229 -17.42 0.89 14.80
CA GLY A 229 -16.24 1.54 15.37
C GLY A 229 -15.52 2.46 14.38
N LYS A 230 -14.30 2.87 14.75
CA LYS A 230 -13.39 3.57 13.83
C LYS A 230 -13.10 2.67 12.63
N ARG A 231 -13.22 3.22 11.43
CA ARG A 231 -13.01 2.47 10.18
C ARG A 231 -11.61 2.69 9.67
N ARG A 232 -11.14 1.71 8.92
CA ARG A 232 -9.83 1.72 8.29
C ARG A 232 -9.98 1.31 6.83
N GLY A 233 -9.94 2.32 5.97
CA GLY A 233 -9.86 2.13 4.53
C GLY A 233 -8.58 2.74 3.98
N GLU A 234 -8.13 2.20 2.86
CA GLU A 234 -6.96 2.68 2.14
C GLU A 234 -7.26 2.72 0.64
N ALA A 235 -6.89 3.80 -0.04
CA ALA A 235 -6.82 3.84 -1.50
C ALA A 235 -5.44 3.39 -1.95
N TRP A 236 -5.39 2.51 -2.95
CA TRP A 236 -4.17 1.83 -3.40
C TRP A 236 -3.89 2.16 -4.87
N ILE A 237 -2.64 2.46 -5.20
CA ILE A 237 -2.17 2.63 -6.57
C ILE A 237 -0.92 1.77 -6.75
N VAL A 238 -0.96 0.84 -7.71
CA VAL A 238 0.16 -0.04 -8.01
C VAL A 238 1.21 0.75 -8.81
N LEU A 239 2.45 0.75 -8.34
CA LEU A 239 3.61 1.40 -8.95
C LEU A 239 4.51 0.35 -9.64
N ASP A 240 5.29 0.80 -10.63
CA ASP A 240 6.34 -0.01 -11.23
C ASP A 240 7.54 -0.13 -10.29
N GLU A 241 8.20 -1.31 -10.30
CA GLU A 241 9.35 -1.58 -9.44
C GLU A 241 10.49 -0.58 -9.62
N ASP A 242 10.69 -0.01 -10.80
CA ASP A 242 11.78 0.95 -11.03
C ASP A 242 11.44 2.40 -10.62
N MET A 243 10.19 2.67 -10.20
CA MET A 243 9.66 4.05 -10.09
C MET A 243 9.57 4.61 -8.67
N HIS A 244 10.11 3.90 -7.68
CA HIS A 244 10.25 4.38 -6.30
C HIS A 244 11.69 4.81 -5.94
N CYS A 245 12.61 4.73 -6.91
CA CYS A 245 14.05 4.84 -6.69
C CYS A 245 14.58 6.29 -6.69
N TRP A 246 13.93 7.26 -6.04
CA TRP A 246 14.50 8.61 -5.79
C TRP A 246 13.92 9.27 -4.53
#